data_AF-A0A554KX96-F1
#
_entry.id   AF-A0A554KX96-F1
#
_cell.length_a   1.000
_cell.length_b   1.000
_cell.length_c   1.000
_cell.angle_alpha   90.00
_cell.angle_beta   90.00
_cell.angle_gamma   90.00
#
_symmetry.space_group_name_H-M   'P 1'
#
loop_
_entity.id
_entity.type
_entity.pdbx_description
1 polymer ?
#
loop_
_entity_poly.entity_id
_entity_poly.type
_entity_poly.pdbx_seq_one_letter_code
_entity_poly.pdbx_strand_id
1 'polypeptide(L)' 'MWVPKEPVLTGSQIKVLVDIFVGVGMVGVGSVVVPALFDKQSLGQVILGLVVTLCFWVAAIYTARNIEV' A
#
# COMPACT_ATOMS: atom_id res chain seq x y z
N MET A 1 -35.78 -7.93 -8.51
CA MET A 1 -34.65 -7.00 -8.40
C MET A 1 -33.39 -7.81 -8.69
N TRP A 2 -32.74 -7.61 -9.84
CA TRP A 2 -31.52 -8.35 -10.19
C TRP A 2 -30.35 -7.63 -9.53
N VAL A 3 -29.72 -8.26 -8.54
CA VAL A 3 -28.52 -7.72 -7.90
C VAL A 3 -27.33 -8.26 -8.67
N PRO A 4 -26.55 -7.42 -9.40
CA PRO A 4 -25.37 -7.89 -10.08
C PRO A 4 -24.42 -8.51 -9.05
N LYS A 5 -24.05 -9.77 -9.28
CA LYS A 5 -23.08 -10.48 -8.46
C LYS A 5 -21.77 -9.70 -8.54
N GLU A 6 -21.25 -9.26 -7.41
CA GLU A 6 -19.99 -8.50 -7.35
C GLU A 6 -18.88 -9.28 -8.08
N PRO A 7 -18.05 -8.63 -8.89
CA PRO A 7 -16.97 -9.30 -9.58
C PRO A 7 -15.97 -9.83 -8.55
N VAL A 8 -15.96 -11.15 -8.36
CA VAL A 8 -14.97 -11.84 -7.53
C VAL A 8 -13.64 -11.74 -8.27
N LEU A 9 -12.70 -11.00 -7.70
CA LEU A 9 -11.35 -10.88 -8.25
C LEU A 9 -10.69 -12.26 -8.26
N THR A 10 -10.06 -12.60 -9.37
CA THR A 10 -9.26 -13.83 -9.50
C THR A 10 -7.96 -13.69 -8.69
N GLY A 11 -7.38 -14.81 -8.23
CA GLY A 11 -6.15 -14.78 -7.42
C GLY A 11 -4.98 -14.02 -8.09
N SER A 12 -4.89 -14.04 -9.42
CA SER A 12 -3.91 -13.24 -10.17
C SER A 12 -4.18 -11.73 -10.10
N GLN A 13 -5.45 -11.30 -10.14
CA GLN A 13 -5.82 -9.89 -9.98
C GLN A 13 -5.57 -9.39 -8.55
N ILE A 14 -5.83 -10.23 -7.54
CA ILE A 14 -5.54 -9.86 -6.15
C ILE A 14 -4.01 -9.78 -5.94
N LYS A 15 -3.23 -10.68 -6.54
CA LYS A 15 -1.76 -10.59 -6.51
C LYS A 15 -1.25 -9.28 -7.13
N VAL A 16 -1.79 -8.88 -8.28
CA VAL A 16 -1.43 -7.59 -8.91
C VAL A 16 -1.75 -6.40 -7.99
N LEU A 17 -2.89 -6.42 -7.29
CA LEU A 17 -3.22 -5.38 -6.32
C LEU A 17 -2.23 -5.35 -5.15
N VAL A 18 -1.83 -6.51 -4.63
CA VAL A 18 -0.80 -6.62 -3.58
C VAL A 18 0.53 -6.04 -4.06
N ASP A 19 0.96 -6.41 -5.28
CA ASP A 19 2.21 -5.90 -5.87
C ASP A 19 2.18 -4.38 -6.03
N ILE A 20 1.04 -3.80 -6.45
CA ILE A 20 0.84 -2.35 -6.53
C ILE A 20 0.95 -1.71 -5.15
N PHE A 21 0.25 -2.24 -4.13
CA PHE A 21 0.28 -1.67 -2.79
C PHE A 21 1.67 -1.73 -2.15
N VAL A 22 2.39 -2.83 -2.34
CA VAL A 22 3.79 -2.96 -1.89
C VAL A 22 4.68 -1.98 -2.65
N GLY A 23 4.50 -1.86 -3.98
CA GLY A 23 5.24 -0.91 -4.81
C GLY A 23 5.05 0.54 -4.37
N VAL A 24 3.80 0.96 -4.12
CA VAL A 24 3.47 2.29 -3.59
C VAL A 24 4.10 2.50 -2.21
N GLY A 25 4.06 1.49 -1.33
CA GLY A 25 4.73 1.55 -0.03
C GLY A 25 6.23 1.76 -0.16
N MET A 26 6.90 1.04 -1.06
CA MET A 26 8.35 1.18 -1.31
C MET A 26 8.70 2.56 -1.88
N VAL A 27 7.89 3.10 -2.78
CA VAL A 27 8.06 4.48 -3.29
C VAL A 27 7.82 5.50 -2.17
N GLY A 28 6.85 5.27 -1.30
CA GLY A 28 6.60 6.07 -0.09
C GLY A 28 7.81 6.10 0.85
N VAL A 29 8.39 4.94 1.18
CA VAL A 29 9.63 4.88 1.97
C VAL A 29 10.76 5.61 1.26
N GLY A 30 10.99 5.35 -0.03
CA GLY A 30 12.08 5.98 -0.78
C GLY A 30 11.97 7.51 -0.84
N SER A 31 10.76 8.02 -1.03
CA SER A 31 10.47 9.46 -1.08
C SER A 31 10.49 10.15 0.28
N VAL A 32 10.44 9.41 1.39
CA VAL A 32 10.53 9.95 2.76
C VAL A 32 11.93 9.81 3.33
N VAL A 33 12.55 8.64 3.16
CA VAL A 33 13.87 8.32 3.72
C VAL A 33 14.97 9.12 3.01
N VAL A 34 14.91 9.27 1.68
CA VAL A 34 15.93 10.02 0.95
C VAL A 34 15.95 11.50 1.38
N PRO A 35 14.83 12.24 1.38
CA PRO A 35 14.83 13.61 1.87
C PRO A 35 15.14 13.74 3.37
N ALA A 36 14.74 12.77 4.20
CA ALA A 36 15.06 12.80 5.64
C ALA A 36 16.56 12.62 5.93
N LEU A 37 17.30 11.91 5.05
CA LEU A 37 18.75 11.72 5.19
C LEU A 37 19.56 12.89 4.64
N PHE A 38 19.09 13.53 3.57
CA PHE A 38 19.83 14.59 2.88
C PHE A 38 19.42 16.00 3.29
N ASP A 39 18.20 16.20 3.78
CA ASP A 39 17.65 17.50 4.11
C ASP A 39 17.05 17.50 5.51
N LYS A 40 17.12 18.62 6.22
CA LYS A 40 16.47 18.79 7.54
C LYS A 40 14.96 18.94 7.36
N GLN A 41 14.32 17.99 6.69
CA GLN A 41 12.88 17.98 6.52
C GLN A 41 12.21 18.01 7.90
N SER A 42 11.10 18.74 7.96
CA SER A 42 10.27 18.81 9.15
C SER A 42 9.87 17.38 9.55
N LEU A 43 10.17 17.00 10.80
CA LEU A 43 9.82 15.69 11.37
C LEU A 43 8.35 15.32 11.12
N GLY A 44 7.45 16.32 11.02
CA GLY A 44 6.04 16.11 10.69
C GLY A 44 5.80 15.51 9.29
N GLN A 45 6.58 15.90 8.28
CA GLN A 45 6.47 15.34 6.92
C GLN A 45 6.96 13.89 6.87
N VAL A 46 8.02 13.59 7.61
CA VAL A 46 8.57 12.23 7.73
C VAL A 46 7.56 11.30 8.40
N ILE A 47 6.95 11.75 9.51
CA ILE A 47 5.93 11.00 10.23
C ILE A 47 4.70 10.77 9.33
N LEU A 48 4.21 11.81 8.65
CA LEU A 48 3.08 11.69 7.74
C LEU A 48 3.34 10.67 6.62
N GLY A 49 4.52 10.74 5.99
CA GLY A 49 4.90 9.82 4.92
C GLY A 49 5.05 8.38 5.40
N LEU A 50 5.60 8.18 6.60
CA LEU A 50 5.67 6.86 7.26
C LEU A 50 4.28 6.29 7.54
N VAL A 51 3.35 7.10 8.06
CA VAL A 51 1.97 6.67 8.36
C VAL A 51 1.26 6.26 7.07
N VAL A 52 1.34 7.08 6.01
CA VAL A 52 0.72 6.76 4.71
C VAL A 52 1.28 5.46 4.15
N THR A 53 2.60 5.28 4.21
CA THR A 53 3.27 4.07 3.74
C THR A 53 2.81 2.82 4.51
N LEU A 54 2.72 2.92 5.84
CA LEU A 54 2.23 1.83 6.68
C LEU A 54 0.76 1.48 6.37
N CYS A 55 -0.10 2.47 6.13
CA CYS A 55 -1.49 2.23 5.73
C CYS A 55 -1.59 1.43 4.43
N PHE A 56 -0.77 1.76 3.43
CA PHE A 56 -0.72 1.02 2.17
C PHE A 56 -0.19 -0.41 2.34
N TRP A 57 0.81 -0.61 3.20
CA TRP A 57 1.30 -1.95 3.50
C TRP A 57 0.28 -2.80 4.24
N VAL A 58 -0.45 -2.22 5.20
CA VAL A 58 -1.53 -2.91 5.91
C VAL A 58 -2.65 -3.29 4.93
N ALA A 59 -3.01 -2.41 4.00
CA ALA A 59 -3.97 -2.71 2.95
C ALA A 59 -3.48 -3.84 2.02
N ALA A 60 -2.18 -3.85 1.69
CA ALA A 60 -1.57 -4.94 0.92
C ALA A 60 -1.67 -6.28 1.64
N ILE A 61 -1.31 -6.33 2.94
CA ILE A 61 -1.36 -7.54 3.76
C ILE A 61 -2.79 -8.02 3.91
N TYR A 62 -3.75 -7.12 4.18
CA TYR A 62 -5.15 -7.48 4.30
C TYR A 62 -5.69 -8.08 2.99
N THR A 63 -5.34 -7.46 1.86
CA THR A 63 -5.70 -7.94 0.52
C THR A 63 -5.06 -9.30 0.23
N ALA A 64 -3.79 -9.50 0.62
CA ALA A 64 -3.09 -10.77 0.47
C ALA A 64 -3.67 -11.90 1.33
N ARG A 65 -4.10 -11.61 2.58
CA ARG A 65 -4.75 -12.61 3.45
C ARG A 65 -6.09 -13.08 2.92
N ASN A 66 -6.77 -12.26 2.10
CA ASN A 66 -7.99 -12.67 1.39
C ASN A 66 -7.70 -13.58 0.16
N ILE A 67 -6.43 -13.83 -0.19
CA ILE A 67 -6.04 -14.79 -1.24
C ILE A 67 -5.89 -16.21 -0.68
N GLU A 68 -5.59 -16.36 0.62
CA GLU A 68 -5.51 -17.68 1.28
C GLU A 68 -6.91 -18.23 1.59
N VAL A 69 -7.59 -18.72 0.54
CA VAL A 69 -8.60 -19.80 0.59
C VAL A 69 -8.36 -20.75 -0.57
#